data_AF-A0AAW6YPN8-F1
#
_entry.id   AF-A0AAW6YPN8-F1
#
_cell.length_a   1.000
_cell.length_b   1.000
_cell.length_c   1.000
_cell.angle_alpha   90.00
_cell.angle_beta   90.00
_cell.angle_gamma   90.00
#
_symmetry.space_group_name_H-M   'P 1'
#
loop_
_entity.id
_entity.type
_entity.pdbx_description
1 polymer ?
#
loop_
_entity_poly.entity_id
_entity_poly.type
_entity_poly.pdbx_seq_one_letter_code
_entity_poly.pdbx_strand_id
1 'polypeptide(L)'
;LGWYLGQDAASRYYIDAYCGRHKAESVAEMLNRTLAASCSQTVIYTMQDLLNLDDHARMNTPSTLGGNWQWRMSATALTYSLVKNLYSLTRLYHRLPIVKNFP
;
A
#
# COMPACT_ATOMS: atom_id res chain seq x y z
N LEU A 1 -2.36 3.48 -6.57
CA LEU A 1 -3.59 4.21 -6.98
C LEU A 1 -4.02 3.95 -8.43
N GLY A 2 -3.09 3.92 -9.40
CA GLY A 2 -3.44 3.85 -10.83
C GLY A 2 -4.30 2.64 -11.24
N TRP A 3 -4.01 1.45 -10.70
CA TRP A 3 -4.86 0.26 -10.91
C TRP A 3 -6.34 0.52 -10.63
N TYR A 4 -6.66 1.13 -9.48
CA TYR A 4 -8.04 1.40 -9.07
C TYR A 4 -8.73 2.40 -9.99
N LEU A 5 -8.02 3.46 -10.40
CA LEU A 5 -8.55 4.48 -11.30
C LEU A 5 -8.86 3.90 -12.69
N GLY A 6 -8.08 2.91 -13.14
CA GLY A 6 -8.31 2.17 -14.38
C GLY A 6 -9.45 1.15 -14.33
N GLN A 7 -10.07 0.88 -13.17
CA GLN A 7 -11.19 -0.04 -13.06
C GLN A 7 -12.53 0.63 -13.41
N ASP A 8 -13.50 -0.18 -13.86
CA ASP A 8 -14.88 0.27 -14.07
C ASP A 8 -15.61 0.58 -12.75
N ALA A 9 -16.79 1.18 -12.86
CA ALA A 9 -17.57 1.62 -11.70
C ALA A 9 -18.03 0.44 -10.82
N ALA A 10 -18.37 -0.70 -11.42
CA ALA A 10 -18.83 -1.89 -10.69
C ALA A 10 -17.70 -2.49 -9.84
N SER A 11 -16.50 -2.59 -10.41
CA SER A 11 -15.31 -3.11 -9.74
C SER A 11 -14.85 -2.18 -8.60
N ARG A 12 -14.89 -0.86 -8.82
CA ARG A 12 -14.59 0.13 -7.78
C ARG A 12 -15.60 0.08 -6.63
N TYR A 13 -16.89 -0.04 -6.94
CA TYR A 13 -17.92 -0.22 -5.91
C TYR A 13 -17.68 -1.51 -5.11
N TYR A 14 -17.42 -2.62 -5.80
CA TYR A 14 -17.19 -3.91 -5.17
C TYR A 14 -16.00 -3.87 -4.21
N ILE A 15 -14.84 -3.35 -4.64
CA ILE A 15 -13.64 -3.31 -3.78
C ILE A 15 -13.83 -2.37 -2.58
N ASP A 16 -14.45 -1.20 -2.79
CA ASP A 16 -14.74 -0.25 -1.70
C ASP A 16 -15.68 -0.87 -0.66
N ALA A 17 -16.72 -1.59 -1.10
CA ALA A 17 -17.66 -2.27 -0.23
C ALA A 17 -17.02 -3.47 0.49
N TYR A 18 -16.27 -4.31 -0.24
CA TYR A 18 -15.64 -5.51 0.31
C TYR A 18 -14.59 -5.19 1.38
N CYS A 19 -13.78 -4.15 1.14
CA CYS A 19 -12.74 -3.70 2.06
C CYS A 19 -13.24 -2.71 3.13
N GLY A 20 -14.49 -2.23 3.00
CA GLY A 20 -15.12 -1.26 3.89
C GLY A 20 -14.37 0.08 3.91
N ARG A 21 -14.20 0.73 2.75
CA ARG A 21 -13.47 2.01 2.66
C ARG A 21 -14.16 3.12 3.45
N HIS A 22 -13.42 3.77 4.34
CA HIS A 22 -13.92 4.98 4.98
C HIS A 22 -13.85 6.19 4.03
N LYS A 23 -14.78 7.16 4.16
CA LYS A 23 -14.81 8.34 3.27
C LYS A 23 -13.50 9.12 3.22
N ALA A 24 -12.80 9.22 4.35
CA ALA A 24 -11.53 9.94 4.48
C ALA A 24 -10.29 9.07 4.16
N GLU A 25 -10.47 7.78 3.91
CA GLU A 25 -9.39 6.83 3.64
C GLU A 25 -9.11 6.78 2.13
N SER A 26 -7.85 6.95 1.76
CA SER A 26 -7.42 6.74 0.37
C SER A 26 -7.53 5.25 0.00
N VAL A 27 -7.61 4.99 -1.30
CA VAL A 27 -7.68 3.60 -1.80
C VAL A 27 -6.46 2.79 -1.36
N ALA A 28 -5.26 3.38 -1.40
CA ALA A 28 -4.05 2.70 -1.01
C ALA A 28 -4.04 2.38 0.50
N GLU A 29 -4.47 3.32 1.35
CA GLU A 29 -4.61 3.08 2.80
C GLU A 29 -5.59 1.93 3.08
N MET A 30 -6.75 1.92 2.42
CA MET A 30 -7.74 0.86 2.56
C MET A 30 -7.19 -0.52 2.16
N LEU A 31 -6.51 -0.61 1.02
CA LEU A 31 -5.93 -1.88 0.56
C LEU A 31 -4.79 -2.33 1.48
N ASN A 32 -3.91 -1.42 1.90
CA ASN A 32 -2.84 -1.72 2.85
C ASN A 32 -3.41 -2.20 4.20
N ARG A 33 -4.49 -1.57 4.68
CA ARG A 33 -5.22 -2.00 5.88
C ARG A 33 -5.84 -3.37 5.72
N THR A 34 -6.46 -3.64 4.58
CA THR A 34 -7.06 -4.95 4.29
C THR A 34 -6.00 -6.05 4.24
N LEU A 35 -4.85 -5.78 3.61
CA LEU A 35 -3.70 -6.69 3.60
C LEU A 35 -3.19 -6.93 5.03
N ALA A 36 -3.00 -5.87 5.81
CA ALA A 36 -2.58 -5.97 7.21
C ALA A 36 -3.55 -6.82 8.04
N ALA A 37 -4.86 -6.73 7.81
CA ALA A 37 -5.88 -7.49 8.52
C ALA A 37 -5.97 -8.98 8.13
N SER A 38 -5.34 -9.39 7.03
CA SER A 38 -5.42 -10.77 6.53
C SER A 38 -4.81 -11.81 7.49
N CYS A 39 -5.17 -13.08 7.33
CA CYS A 39 -4.56 -14.19 8.08
C CYS A 39 -3.13 -14.55 7.59
N SER A 40 -2.63 -13.88 6.54
CA SER A 40 -1.31 -14.16 5.99
C SER A 40 -0.20 -13.90 7.00
N GLN A 41 0.76 -14.82 7.08
CA GLN A 41 1.94 -14.68 7.94
C GLN A 41 2.82 -13.49 7.55
N THR A 42 2.89 -13.19 6.25
CA THR A 42 3.70 -12.10 5.68
C THR A 42 2.82 -11.20 4.84
N VAL A 43 2.99 -9.89 5.01
CA VAL A 43 2.39 -8.85 4.17
C VAL A 43 3.51 -7.97 3.65
N ILE A 44 3.49 -7.72 2.34
CA ILE A 44 4.48 -6.90 1.65
C ILE A 44 3.72 -5.76 0.97
N TYR A 45 4.21 -4.54 1.16
CA TYR A 45 3.70 -3.34 0.48
C TYR A 45 4.73 -2.85 -0.53
N THR A 46 4.28 -2.24 -1.61
CA THR A 46 5.16 -1.46 -2.47
C THR A 46 5.36 -0.07 -1.87
N MET A 47 6.52 0.55 -2.11
CA MET A 47 6.73 1.94 -1.69
C MET A 47 5.77 2.90 -2.39
N GLN A 48 5.35 2.58 -3.62
CA GLN A 48 4.37 3.36 -4.37
C GLN A 48 3.01 3.38 -3.68
N ASP A 49 2.55 2.25 -3.12
CA ASP A 49 1.28 2.18 -2.39
C ASP A 49 1.38 2.90 -1.03
N LEU A 50 2.51 2.76 -0.33
CA LEU A 50 2.75 3.50 0.92
C LEU A 50 2.77 5.03 0.71
N LEU A 51 3.22 5.47 -0.45
CA LEU A 51 3.26 6.89 -0.86
C LEU A 51 2.00 7.34 -1.61
N ASN A 52 1.01 6.45 -1.77
CA ASN A 52 -0.25 6.69 -2.49
C ASN A 52 -0.05 7.26 -3.92
N LEU A 53 0.90 6.71 -4.68
CA LEU A 53 1.22 7.15 -6.04
C LEU A 53 0.33 6.46 -7.11
N ASP A 54 0.15 7.15 -8.24
CA ASP A 54 -0.54 6.62 -9.42
C ASP A 54 0.42 5.96 -10.43
N ASP A 55 -0.03 5.75 -11.67
CA ASP A 55 0.71 5.00 -12.70
C ASP A 55 2.04 5.62 -13.12
N HIS A 56 2.30 6.91 -12.85
CA HIS A 56 3.63 7.50 -13.10
C HIS A 56 4.75 6.84 -12.27
N ALA A 57 4.38 6.16 -11.18
CA ALA A 57 5.32 5.46 -10.31
C ALA A 57 5.46 3.96 -10.61
N ARG A 58 4.79 3.46 -11.67
CA ARG A 58 4.80 2.05 -12.03
C ARG A 58 6.22 1.59 -12.36
N MET A 59 6.67 0.53 -11.68
CA MET A 59 8.02 0.00 -11.86
C MET A 59 8.21 -0.69 -13.22
N ASN A 60 7.21 -1.46 -13.67
CA ASN A 60 7.30 -2.25 -14.90
C ASN A 60 5.92 -2.41 -15.55
N THR A 61 5.88 -2.28 -16.87
CA THR A 61 4.78 -2.71 -17.73
C THR A 61 5.29 -3.90 -18.55
N PRO A 62 4.79 -5.12 -18.29
CA PRO A 62 5.22 -6.29 -19.05
C PRO A 62 5.03 -6.11 -20.56
N SER A 63 5.94 -6.69 -21.34
CA SER A 63 5.89 -6.68 -22.81
C SER A 63 6.02 -5.29 -23.46
N THR A 64 6.60 -4.30 -22.78
CA THR A 64 6.96 -3.00 -23.38
C THR A 64 8.47 -2.81 -23.45
N LEU A 65 8.93 -2.10 -24.50
CA LEU A 65 10.33 -1.70 -24.65
C LEU A 65 10.51 -0.26 -24.15
N GLY A 66 11.48 -0.05 -23.26
CA GLY A 66 11.78 1.27 -22.68
C GLY A 66 10.81 1.72 -21.57
N GLY A 67 11.22 2.71 -20.79
CA GLY A 67 10.40 3.32 -19.71
C GLY A 67 10.26 2.49 -18.42
N ASN A 68 10.58 1.20 -18.43
CA ASN A 68 10.53 0.33 -17.26
C ASN A 68 11.78 0.46 -16.37
N TRP A 69 11.64 0.11 -15.08
CA TRP A 69 12.71 0.05 -14.08
C TRP A 69 13.38 1.39 -13.74
N GLN A 70 12.71 2.49 -14.07
CA GLN A 70 13.25 3.84 -13.89
C GLN A 70 12.75 4.56 -12.64
N TRP A 71 11.66 4.06 -12.02
CA TRP A 71 11.10 4.73 -10.85
C TRP A 71 12.08 4.74 -9.68
N ARG A 72 12.22 5.92 -9.07
CA ARG A 72 13.02 6.14 -7.86
C ARG A 72 12.20 6.89 -6.84
N MET A 73 12.25 6.42 -5.60
CA MET A 73 11.66 7.15 -4.49
C MET A 73 12.40 8.48 -4.28
N SER A 74 11.65 9.56 -4.03
CA SER A 74 12.25 10.83 -3.60
C SER A 74 12.98 10.66 -2.27
N ALA A 75 14.14 11.29 -2.13
CA ALA A 75 14.92 11.29 -0.89
C ALA A 75 14.13 11.84 0.32
N THR A 76 13.12 12.68 0.08
CA THR A 76 12.28 13.29 1.11
C THR A 76 10.96 12.55 1.36
N ALA A 77 10.71 11.43 0.68
CA ALA A 77 9.43 10.72 0.77
C ALA A 77 9.19 10.04 2.13
N LEU A 78 10.27 9.68 2.85
CA LEU A 78 10.19 9.07 4.18
C LEU A 78 9.90 10.11 5.27
N THR A 79 8.64 10.56 5.30
CA THR A 79 8.18 11.51 6.32
C THR A 79 7.90 10.80 7.66
N TYR A 80 7.99 11.56 8.75
CA TYR A 80 7.60 11.07 10.07
C TYR A 80 6.14 10.57 10.11
N SER A 81 5.24 11.25 9.38
CA SER A 81 3.83 10.86 9.27
C SER A 81 3.68 9.46 8.65
N LEU A 82 4.39 9.20 7.55
CA LEU A 82 4.39 7.90 6.88
C LEU A 82 4.86 6.79 7.82
N VAL A 83 5.99 6.99 8.49
CA VAL A 83 6.56 6.02 9.44
C VAL A 83 5.59 5.75 10.59
N LYS A 84 5.00 6.80 11.17
CA LYS A 84 4.03 6.69 12.26
C LYS A 84 2.77 5.93 11.82
N ASN A 85 2.26 6.20 10.62
CA ASN A 85 1.07 5.51 10.09
C ASN A 85 1.37 4.02 9.85
N LEU A 86 2.49 3.70 9.20
CA LEU A 86 2.89 2.32 8.97
C LEU A 86 3.13 1.55 10.28
N TYR A 87 3.78 2.17 11.26
CA TYR A 87 3.95 1.58 12.59
C TYR A 87 2.60 1.32 13.27
N SER A 88 1.69 2.30 13.24
CA SER A 88 0.36 2.18 13.85
C SER A 88 -0.45 1.05 13.21
N LEU A 89 -0.40 0.93 11.87
CA LEU A 89 -1.05 -0.14 11.13
C LEU A 89 -0.46 -1.51 11.48
N THR A 90 0.87 -1.61 11.50
CA THR A 90 1.61 -2.82 11.85
C THR A 90 1.29 -3.27 13.28
N ARG A 91 1.16 -2.33 14.22
CA ARG A 91 0.76 -2.59 15.60
C ARG A 91 -0.69 -3.05 15.71
N LEU A 92 -1.62 -2.35 15.07
CA LEU A 92 -3.06 -2.62 15.14
C LEU A 92 -3.39 -4.05 14.72
N TYR A 93 -2.72 -4.54 13.69
CA TYR A 93 -2.93 -5.88 13.14
C TYR A 93 -1.94 -6.93 13.64
N HIS A 94 -1.28 -6.70 14.77
CA HIS A 94 -0.39 -7.67 15.42
C HIS A 94 0.76 -8.18 14.55
N ARG A 95 1.33 -7.29 13.72
CA ARG A 95 2.48 -7.58 12.84
C ARG A 95 3.79 -7.00 13.33
N LEU A 96 3.83 -6.43 14.53
CA LEU A 96 5.10 -5.99 15.12
C LEU A 96 5.98 -7.22 15.40
N PRO A 97 7.30 -7.10 15.21
CA PRO A 97 8.21 -8.16 15.60
C PRO A 97 8.05 -8.43 17.10
N ILE A 98 8.05 -9.71 17.47
CA ILE A 98 8.16 -10.09 18.86
C ILE A 98 9.53 -9.61 19.33
N VAL A 99 9.56 -8.65 20.26
CA VAL A 99 10.79 -8.28 20.95
C VAL A 99 11.20 -9.50 21.77
N LYS A 100 12.14 -10.29 21.25
CA LYS A 100 12.82 -11.29 22.05
C LYS A 100 13.79 -10.52 22.96
N ASN A 101 13.43 -10.37 24.23
CA ASN A 101 14.42 -10.07 25.25
C ASN A 101 15.36 -11.29 25.29
N PHE A 102 16.55 -11.15 24.72
CA PHE A 102 17.62 -12.10 24.97
C PHE A 102 18.09 -11.90 26.42
N PRO A 103 18.32 -12.97 27.20
CA PRO A 103 18.87 -12.87 28.54
C PRO A 103 20.26 -12.22 28.55
#